data_AF-A0A8J6H279-F1
#
_entry.id   AF-A0A8J6H279-F1
#
_cell.length_a   1.000
_cell.length_b   1.000
_cell.length_c   1.000
_cell.angle_alpha   90.00
_cell.angle_beta   90.00
_cell.angle_gamma   90.00
#
_symmetry.space_group_name_H-M   'P 1'
#
loop_
_entity.id
_entity.type
_entity.pdbx_description
1 polymer ?
#
loop_
_entity_poly.entity_id
_entity_poly.type
_entity_poly.pdbx_seq_one_letter_code
_entity_poly.pdbx_strand_id
1 'polypeptide(L)'
;MPLNSDIFLKDLTASNGSLSGNVIQLEIQGSDHLREKDGLWAVLVWLSIIAARKQSVEEIVRDHWAKYGRHYYCRFDYEGLEPKATYYIMRDLEALVTDKSFIGQQFAVGSHIYSVAKTDSFEYVDPVDGTVTKKQGLRIIFSDASRLIFRLSSSSGVRATIRLYAESYERDPSGHDQEPQAVLSPLIAIALKISQIHERTGRRGPTVIT
;
A
#
# COMPACT_ATOMS: atom_id res chain seq x y z
N MET A 1 -16.30 -4.38 10.69
CA MET A 1 -15.00 -4.20 11.36
C MET A 1 -13.92 -4.14 10.29
N PRO A 2 -13.30 -3.00 9.96
CA PRO A 2 -12.25 -2.97 8.97
C PRO A 2 -10.91 -3.30 9.64
N LEU A 3 -10.19 -4.28 9.09
CA LEU A 3 -8.83 -4.62 9.51
C LEU A 3 -7.87 -3.47 9.14
N ASN A 4 -7.30 -2.85 10.16
CA ASN A 4 -6.16 -1.93 10.03
C ASN A 4 -4.94 -2.71 9.53
N SER A 5 -4.30 -2.19 8.50
CA SER A 5 -3.00 -2.61 7.97
C SER A 5 -1.79 -2.21 8.83
N ASP A 6 -2.00 -2.02 10.14
CA ASP A 6 -0.99 -1.57 11.11
C ASP A 6 -0.69 -2.66 12.13
N ILE A 7 -0.36 -3.88 11.67
CA ILE A 7 -0.20 -5.01 12.60
C ILE A 7 1.17 -5.02 13.29
N PHE A 8 2.20 -4.40 12.71
CA PHE A 8 3.51 -4.26 13.38
C PHE A 8 3.49 -3.33 14.62
N LEU A 9 2.45 -2.50 14.74
CA LEU A 9 2.33 -1.43 15.75
C LEU A 9 1.38 -1.75 16.91
N LYS A 10 0.62 -2.85 16.84
CA LYS A 10 -0.35 -3.20 17.88
C LYS A 10 0.26 -3.78 19.16
N ASP A 11 1.48 -4.32 19.10
CA ASP A 11 2.16 -4.82 20.31
C ASP A 11 2.85 -3.70 21.12
N LEU A 12 2.76 -2.43 20.70
CA LEU A 12 3.43 -1.28 21.33
C LEU A 12 2.53 -0.10 21.73
N THR A 13 1.21 -0.16 21.56
CA THR A 13 0.34 1.02 21.80
C THR A 13 -0.77 0.77 22.82
N ALA A 14 -0.58 1.31 24.04
CA ALA A 14 -1.68 1.76 24.87
C ALA A 14 -1.92 3.25 24.57
N SER A 15 -3.14 3.57 24.14
CA SER A 15 -3.73 4.93 23.98
C SER A 15 -3.25 5.80 22.79
N ASN A 16 -4.25 6.40 22.13
CA ASN A 16 -4.25 7.58 21.25
C ASN A 16 -2.94 7.98 20.56
N GLY A 17 -2.59 7.30 19.46
CA GLY A 17 -1.68 7.84 18.44
C GLY A 17 -0.19 7.88 18.80
N SER A 18 0.24 7.12 19.80
CA SER A 18 1.63 7.10 20.28
C SER A 18 2.65 6.58 19.25
N LEU A 19 2.22 5.90 18.19
CA LEU A 19 3.08 5.43 17.12
C LEU A 19 2.36 5.48 15.76
N SER A 20 3.06 5.89 14.70
CA SER A 20 2.53 5.92 13.33
C SER A 20 3.61 5.48 12.33
N GLY A 21 3.23 5.06 11.13
CA GLY A 21 4.17 4.59 10.12
C GLY A 21 3.68 4.90 8.72
N ASN A 22 4.60 5.14 7.79
CA ASN A 22 4.25 5.43 6.40
C ASN A 22 5.08 4.59 5.42
N VAL A 23 4.43 3.57 4.85
CA VAL A 23 5.02 2.67 3.85
C VAL A 23 5.34 3.39 2.51
N ILE A 24 4.91 4.65 2.34
CA ILE A 24 5.13 5.46 1.13
C ILE A 24 6.57 5.97 1.03
N GLN A 25 7.39 5.85 2.08
CA GLN A 25 8.73 6.44 2.05
C GLN A 25 9.82 5.67 2.82
N LEU A 26 9.59 4.40 3.17
CA LEU A 26 10.52 3.59 4.00
C LEU A 26 10.85 4.27 5.34
N GLU A 27 9.89 5.02 5.89
CA GLU A 27 10.08 5.81 7.10
C GLU A 27 9.07 5.35 8.17
N ILE A 28 9.59 4.94 9.33
CA ILE A 28 8.79 4.84 10.55
C ILE A 28 8.56 6.28 11.02
N GLN A 29 7.29 6.71 11.16
CA GLN A 29 7.03 7.97 11.84
C GLN A 29 7.37 7.76 13.31
N GLY A 30 8.06 8.74 13.91
CA GLY A 30 8.46 8.65 15.31
C GLY A 30 7.29 8.47 16.27
N SER A 31 7.58 8.29 17.56
CA SER A 31 6.56 8.53 18.59
C SER A 31 6.26 10.04 18.72
N ASP A 32 5.32 10.39 19.58
CA ASP A 32 5.02 11.76 20.02
C ASP A 32 6.22 12.59 20.54
N HIS A 33 7.39 11.98 20.72
CA HIS A 33 8.64 12.64 21.11
C HIS A 33 9.09 13.74 20.13
N LEU A 34 8.80 13.57 18.83
CA LEU A 34 9.08 14.54 17.76
C LEU A 34 7.89 14.57 16.80
N ARG A 35 7.56 15.75 16.27
CA ARG A 35 6.54 15.91 15.22
C ARG A 35 7.12 15.74 13.81
N GLU A 36 8.21 14.97 13.70
CA GLU A 36 8.91 14.66 12.47
C GLU A 36 9.26 13.17 12.41
N LYS A 37 9.79 12.74 11.27
CA LYS A 37 10.25 11.36 11.09
C LYS A 37 11.67 11.26 11.65
N ASP A 38 11.94 10.22 12.42
CA ASP A 38 13.26 10.00 13.03
C ASP A 38 13.77 8.58 12.73
N GLY A 39 14.69 8.52 11.76
CA GLY A 39 15.31 7.27 11.35
C GLY A 39 16.25 6.69 12.40
N LEU A 40 16.94 7.51 13.19
CA LEU A 40 17.83 7.04 14.24
C LEU A 40 17.02 6.47 15.41
N TRP A 41 15.93 7.14 15.77
CA TRP A 41 14.98 6.62 16.76
C TRP A 41 14.44 5.25 16.34
N ALA A 42 14.06 5.07 15.07
CA ALA A 42 13.60 3.79 14.56
C ALA A 42 14.67 2.68 14.67
N VAL A 43 15.94 3.01 14.41
CA VAL A 43 17.06 2.08 14.63
C VAL A 43 17.18 1.72 16.11
N LEU A 44 17.11 2.69 17.01
CA LEU A 44 17.20 2.45 18.47
C LEU A 44 16.04 1.61 18.99
N VAL A 45 14.83 1.78 18.45
CA VAL A 45 13.67 0.91 18.75
C VAL A 45 13.97 -0.52 18.32
N TRP A 46 14.46 -0.75 17.12
CA TRP A 46 14.84 -2.08 16.66
C TRP A 46 15.94 -2.71 17.51
N LEU A 47 16.97 -1.95 17.87
CA LEU A 47 18.03 -2.42 18.77
C LEU A 47 17.47 -2.80 20.15
N SER A 48 16.51 -2.03 20.66
CA SER A 48 15.83 -2.33 21.93
C SER A 48 15.01 -3.62 21.85
N ILE A 49 14.26 -3.83 20.75
CA ILE A 49 13.50 -5.06 20.52
C ILE A 49 14.43 -6.27 20.40
N ILE A 50 15.51 -6.15 19.64
CA ILE A 50 16.52 -7.22 19.47
C ILE A 50 17.16 -7.54 20.83
N ALA A 51 17.55 -6.54 21.61
CA ALA A 51 18.13 -6.74 22.93
C ALA A 51 17.17 -7.44 23.91
N ALA A 52 15.88 -7.10 23.87
CA ALA A 52 14.87 -7.71 24.72
C ALA A 52 14.52 -9.15 24.28
N ARG A 53 14.34 -9.37 22.97
CA ARG A 53 13.92 -10.67 22.42
C ARG A 53 15.07 -11.67 22.25
N LYS A 54 16.33 -11.19 22.15
CA LYS A 54 17.53 -12.01 21.91
C LYS A 54 17.41 -12.90 20.68
N GLN A 55 16.75 -12.39 19.66
CA GLN A 55 16.51 -13.03 18.37
C GLN A 55 17.07 -12.14 17.25
N SER A 56 17.38 -12.74 16.11
CA SER A 56 17.69 -12.02 14.87
C SER A 56 16.47 -11.26 14.35
N VAL A 57 16.71 -10.27 13.49
CA VAL A 57 15.63 -9.53 12.82
C VAL A 57 14.72 -10.47 12.03
N GLU A 58 15.29 -11.44 11.32
CA GLU A 58 14.53 -12.41 10.54
C GLU A 58 13.60 -13.25 11.42
N GLU A 59 14.10 -13.81 12.53
CA GLU A 59 13.27 -14.57 13.48
C GLU A 59 12.13 -13.73 14.04
N ILE A 60 12.41 -12.48 14.43
CA ILE A 60 11.39 -11.56 14.97
C ILE A 60 10.30 -11.30 13.93
N VAL A 61 10.67 -11.06 12.67
CA VAL A 61 9.73 -10.79 11.57
C VAL A 61 8.93 -12.05 11.22
N ARG A 62 9.57 -13.22 11.15
CA ARG A 62 8.90 -14.50 10.88
C ARG A 62 7.93 -14.89 11.99
N ASP A 63 8.31 -14.70 13.26
CA ASP A 63 7.41 -14.88 14.40
C ASP A 63 6.19 -13.95 14.31
N HIS A 64 6.42 -12.71 13.88
CA HIS A 64 5.34 -11.74 13.69
C HIS A 64 4.39 -12.19 12.57
N TRP A 65 4.92 -12.64 11.43
CA TRP A 65 4.10 -13.18 10.34
C TRP A 65 3.34 -14.44 10.78
N ALA A 66 3.96 -15.36 11.50
CA ALA A 66 3.28 -16.56 12.00
C ALA A 66 2.09 -16.22 12.91
N LYS A 67 2.23 -15.19 13.76
CA LYS A 67 1.16 -14.74 14.66
C LYS A 67 0.03 -14.01 13.92
N TYR A 68 0.39 -13.10 13.01
CA TYR A 68 -0.55 -12.12 12.46
C TYR A 68 -0.90 -12.31 10.98
N GLY A 69 -0.20 -13.19 10.28
CA GLY A 69 -0.18 -13.27 8.82
C GLY A 69 0.85 -12.31 8.21
N ARG A 70 1.23 -12.58 6.96
CA ARG A 70 2.15 -11.75 6.18
C ARG A 70 1.36 -10.88 5.21
N HIS A 71 1.62 -9.58 5.22
CA HIS A 71 1.20 -8.69 4.13
C HIS A 71 2.34 -8.60 3.13
N TYR A 72 2.22 -9.30 2.00
CA TYR A 72 3.05 -9.05 0.84
C TYR A 72 2.74 -7.66 0.31
N TYR A 73 3.77 -6.88 0.00
CA TYR A 73 3.62 -5.52 -0.45
C TYR A 73 4.69 -5.15 -1.46
N CYS A 74 4.32 -4.39 -2.49
CA CYS A 74 5.27 -3.69 -3.35
C CYS A 74 4.68 -2.35 -3.82
N ARG A 75 5.58 -1.44 -4.22
CA ARG A 75 5.24 -0.15 -4.82
C ARG A 75 5.93 0.02 -6.16
N PHE A 76 5.16 0.41 -7.17
CA PHE A 76 5.63 0.74 -8.51
C PHE A 76 5.48 2.25 -8.72
N ASP A 77 6.60 2.94 -8.93
CA ASP A 77 6.62 4.37 -9.20
C ASP A 77 6.84 4.63 -10.69
N TYR A 78 5.86 5.25 -11.34
CA TYR A 78 5.97 5.73 -12.72
C TYR A 78 6.26 7.23 -12.67
N GLU A 79 7.54 7.56 -12.64
CA GLU A 79 8.00 8.95 -12.48
C GLU A 79 8.14 9.65 -13.82
N GLY A 80 7.96 10.97 -13.84
CA GLY A 80 8.28 11.77 -15.01
C GLY A 80 7.31 11.58 -16.16
N LEU A 81 6.04 11.30 -15.85
CA LEU A 81 4.96 11.14 -16.81
C LEU A 81 4.46 12.50 -17.30
N GLU A 82 3.90 12.48 -18.51
CA GLU A 82 3.21 13.63 -19.10
C GLU A 82 1.94 13.93 -18.28
N PRO A 83 1.73 15.18 -17.82
CA PRO A 83 0.62 15.51 -16.92
C PRO A 83 -0.77 15.23 -17.48
N LYS A 84 -1.02 15.47 -18.78
CA LYS A 84 -2.34 15.28 -19.39
C LYS A 84 -2.72 13.79 -19.46
N ALA A 85 -1.82 12.93 -19.90
CA ALA A 85 -2.01 11.48 -19.90
C ALA A 85 -2.27 10.97 -18.47
N THR A 86 -1.49 11.44 -17.50
CA THR A 86 -1.64 11.10 -16.09
C THR A 86 -3.00 11.50 -15.52
N TYR A 87 -3.46 12.71 -15.84
CA TYR A 87 -4.79 13.19 -15.47
C TYR A 87 -5.89 12.27 -16.00
N TYR A 88 -5.85 11.90 -17.28
CA TYR A 88 -6.88 11.03 -17.87
C TYR A 88 -6.83 9.59 -17.33
N ILE A 89 -5.64 9.05 -17.03
CA ILE A 89 -5.51 7.76 -16.34
C ILE A 89 -6.23 7.82 -15.00
N MET A 90 -5.90 8.80 -14.16
CA MET A 90 -6.48 8.91 -12.82
C MET A 90 -7.98 9.21 -12.86
N ARG A 91 -8.45 10.02 -13.81
CA ARG A 91 -9.87 10.29 -14.03
C ARG A 91 -10.64 9.01 -14.40
N ASP A 92 -10.11 8.23 -15.33
CA ASP A 92 -10.80 7.02 -15.81
C ASP A 92 -10.79 5.92 -14.74
N LEU A 93 -9.69 5.81 -13.98
CA LEU A 93 -9.65 4.98 -12.78
C LEU A 93 -10.66 5.47 -11.73
N GLU A 94 -10.78 6.78 -11.49
CA GLU A 94 -11.76 7.35 -10.56
C GLU A 94 -13.19 7.00 -10.97
N ALA A 95 -13.50 7.10 -12.27
CA ALA A 95 -14.79 6.67 -12.83
C ALA A 95 -15.04 5.17 -12.64
N LEU A 96 -14.04 4.32 -12.86
CA LEU A 96 -14.14 2.88 -12.67
C LEU A 96 -14.41 2.51 -11.20
N VAL A 97 -13.64 3.07 -10.26
CA VAL A 97 -13.77 2.75 -8.83
C VAL A 97 -15.03 3.33 -8.19
N THR A 98 -15.63 4.36 -8.79
CA THR A 98 -16.89 4.95 -8.32
C THR A 98 -18.13 4.34 -8.98
N ASP A 99 -17.96 3.53 -10.03
CA ASP A 99 -19.05 2.76 -10.61
C ASP A 99 -19.48 1.63 -9.65
N LYS A 100 -20.77 1.63 -9.29
CA LYS A 100 -21.37 0.60 -8.43
C LYS A 100 -21.30 -0.80 -9.06
N SER A 101 -21.29 -0.88 -10.39
CA SER A 101 -21.19 -2.15 -11.12
C SER A 101 -19.80 -2.81 -11.00
N PHE A 102 -18.81 -2.06 -10.51
CA PHE A 102 -17.45 -2.55 -10.34
C PHE A 102 -17.30 -3.43 -9.10
N ILE A 103 -18.12 -3.22 -8.07
CA ILE A 103 -18.18 -4.12 -6.91
C ILE A 103 -18.76 -5.47 -7.37
N GLY A 104 -18.08 -6.56 -7.00
CA GLY A 104 -18.42 -7.91 -7.44
C GLY A 104 -17.78 -8.33 -8.76
N GLN A 105 -17.11 -7.42 -9.48
CA GLN A 105 -16.30 -7.81 -10.65
C GLN A 105 -15.19 -8.77 -10.25
N GLN A 106 -14.89 -9.70 -11.16
CA GLN A 106 -13.88 -10.72 -10.94
C GLN A 106 -12.76 -10.61 -11.97
N PHE A 107 -11.53 -10.74 -11.50
CA PHE A 107 -10.35 -10.75 -12.34
C PHE A 107 -9.63 -12.08 -12.17
N ALA A 108 -9.55 -12.85 -13.25
CA ALA A 108 -8.77 -14.08 -13.30
C ALA A 108 -7.40 -13.82 -13.91
N VAL A 109 -6.34 -14.22 -13.21
CA VAL A 109 -4.96 -14.20 -13.70
C VAL A 109 -4.29 -15.52 -13.33
N GLY A 110 -4.02 -16.35 -14.34
CA GLY A 110 -3.60 -17.73 -14.12
C GLY A 110 -4.65 -18.51 -13.33
N SER A 111 -4.26 -19.09 -12.20
CA SER A 111 -5.15 -19.82 -11.28
C SER A 111 -5.81 -18.94 -10.22
N HIS A 112 -5.46 -17.65 -10.11
CA HIS A 112 -5.97 -16.76 -9.07
C HIS A 112 -7.20 -15.99 -9.57
N ILE A 113 -8.22 -15.89 -8.72
CA ILE A 113 -9.44 -15.11 -8.97
C ILE A 113 -9.58 -14.06 -7.88
N TYR A 114 -9.53 -12.79 -8.27
CA TYR A 114 -9.70 -11.65 -7.37
C TYR A 114 -11.09 -11.06 -7.56
N SER A 115 -11.91 -11.09 -6.51
CA SER A 115 -13.25 -10.51 -6.52
C SER A 115 -13.26 -9.16 -5.81
N VAL A 116 -13.71 -8.12 -6.50
CA VAL A 116 -13.76 -6.75 -5.94
C VAL A 116 -14.81 -6.69 -4.83
N ALA A 117 -14.37 -6.47 -3.59
CA ALA A 117 -15.25 -6.38 -2.44
C ALA A 117 -15.65 -4.93 -2.12
N LYS A 118 -14.73 -3.99 -2.28
CA LYS A 118 -14.96 -2.57 -2.03
C LYS A 118 -14.05 -1.71 -2.88
N THR A 119 -14.56 -0.56 -3.30
CA THR A 119 -13.78 0.49 -3.95
C THR A 119 -14.11 1.85 -3.35
N ASP A 120 -13.13 2.75 -3.30
CA ASP A 120 -13.36 4.15 -2.94
C ASP A 120 -12.24 5.09 -3.45
N SER A 121 -12.57 6.38 -3.52
CA SER A 121 -11.60 7.48 -3.61
C SER A 121 -11.35 7.98 -2.20
N PHE A 122 -10.15 7.75 -1.68
CA PHE A 122 -9.83 7.96 -0.27
C PHE A 122 -9.95 9.44 0.13
N GLU A 123 -10.68 9.64 1.23
CA GLU A 123 -10.95 10.90 1.90
C GLU A 123 -10.55 10.75 3.36
N TYR A 124 -9.91 11.78 3.90
CA TYR A 124 -9.58 11.87 5.31
C TYR A 124 -10.18 13.14 5.90
N VAL A 125 -10.90 12.99 7.02
CA VAL A 125 -11.40 14.11 7.83
C VAL A 125 -10.54 14.14 9.08
N ASP A 126 -9.80 15.22 9.27
CA ASP A 126 -8.96 15.40 10.44
C ASP A 126 -9.84 15.56 11.69
N PRO A 127 -9.70 14.71 12.72
CA PRO A 127 -10.56 14.76 13.90
C PRO A 127 -10.22 15.91 14.85
N VAL A 128 -9.09 16.61 14.66
CA VAL A 128 -8.64 17.72 15.50
C VAL A 128 -9.20 19.04 15.00
N ASP A 129 -9.07 19.32 13.70
CA ASP A 129 -9.48 20.61 13.11
C ASP A 129 -10.64 20.49 12.11
N GLY A 130 -11.10 19.28 11.80
CA GLY A 130 -12.20 19.03 10.88
C GLY A 130 -11.82 19.17 9.40
N THR A 131 -10.54 19.39 9.08
CA THR A 131 -10.09 19.59 7.69
C THR A 131 -10.35 18.34 6.87
N VAL A 132 -10.99 18.51 5.71
CA VAL A 132 -11.30 17.41 4.79
C VAL A 132 -10.29 17.40 3.65
N THR A 133 -9.50 16.33 3.56
CA THR A 133 -8.56 16.11 2.46
C THR A 133 -9.08 15.00 1.55
N LYS A 134 -9.47 15.38 0.32
CA LYS A 134 -10.06 14.48 -0.67
C LYS A 134 -9.03 13.99 -1.69
N LYS A 135 -9.41 12.97 -2.47
CA LYS A 135 -8.65 12.44 -3.61
C LYS A 135 -7.23 11.99 -3.23
N GLN A 136 -7.10 11.37 -2.05
CA GLN A 136 -5.80 10.94 -1.50
C GLN A 136 -5.33 9.57 -2.01
N GLY A 137 -6.12 8.93 -2.87
CA GLY A 137 -5.77 7.69 -3.56
C GLY A 137 -7.00 6.91 -3.94
N LEU A 138 -6.96 6.21 -5.07
CA LEU A 138 -8.02 5.32 -5.52
C LEU A 138 -7.73 3.93 -4.99
N ARG A 139 -8.65 3.31 -4.26
CA ARG A 139 -8.45 2.01 -3.64
C ARG A 139 -9.40 0.98 -4.21
N ILE A 140 -8.85 -0.20 -4.47
CA ILE A 140 -9.59 -1.40 -4.84
C ILE A 140 -9.22 -2.46 -3.81
N ILE A 141 -10.22 -2.95 -3.09
CA ILE A 141 -10.08 -3.93 -2.02
C ILE A 141 -10.79 -5.20 -2.49
N PHE A 142 -10.05 -6.30 -2.50
CA PHE A 142 -10.55 -7.61 -2.90
C PHE A 142 -11.03 -8.40 -1.69
N SER A 143 -11.83 -9.45 -1.94
CA SER A 143 -12.44 -10.28 -0.91
C SER A 143 -11.45 -11.13 -0.11
N ASP A 144 -10.28 -11.40 -0.67
CA ASP A 144 -9.15 -12.13 -0.08
C ASP A 144 -8.24 -11.23 0.78
N ALA A 145 -8.69 -10.00 1.10
CA ALA A 145 -7.91 -8.97 1.77
C ALA A 145 -6.70 -8.43 0.97
N SER A 146 -6.60 -8.74 -0.33
CA SER A 146 -5.67 -8.07 -1.23
C SER A 146 -6.14 -6.64 -1.56
N ARG A 147 -5.20 -5.75 -1.88
CA ARG A 147 -5.47 -4.34 -2.16
C ARG A 147 -4.62 -3.83 -3.32
N LEU A 148 -5.23 -2.98 -4.15
CA LEU A 148 -4.55 -2.12 -5.11
C LEU A 148 -4.85 -0.66 -4.78
N ILE A 149 -3.83 0.17 -4.78
CA ILE A 149 -3.98 1.61 -4.55
C ILE A 149 -3.25 2.37 -5.65
N PHE A 150 -3.92 3.35 -6.25
CA PHE A 150 -3.32 4.28 -7.20
C PHE A 150 -3.27 5.67 -6.58
N ARG A 151 -2.09 6.30 -6.60
CA ARG A 151 -1.91 7.67 -6.14
C ARG A 151 -1.20 8.50 -7.20
N LEU A 152 -1.67 9.72 -7.35
CA LEU A 152 -0.95 10.77 -8.05
C LEU A 152 -0.09 11.51 -7.03
N SER A 153 1.23 11.38 -7.14
CA SER A 153 2.20 12.13 -6.33
C SER A 153 2.77 13.26 -7.17
N SER A 154 2.70 14.48 -6.64
CA SER A 154 3.32 15.71 -7.16
C SER A 154 3.22 15.90 -8.68
N SER A 155 2.25 16.68 -9.14
CA SER A 155 2.34 17.33 -10.45
C SER A 155 3.07 18.65 -10.25
N SER A 156 4.41 18.68 -10.39
CA SER A 156 4.99 19.93 -10.86
C SER A 156 4.46 20.08 -12.29
N GLY A 157 4.09 21.28 -12.75
CA GLY A 157 3.41 21.45 -14.06
C GLY A 157 4.14 20.84 -15.27
N VAL A 158 5.37 20.36 -15.06
CA VAL A 158 6.25 19.70 -16.03
C VAL A 158 6.19 18.17 -15.96
N ARG A 159 6.00 17.55 -14.78
CA ARG A 159 6.09 16.10 -14.59
C ARG A 159 5.15 15.61 -13.49
N ALA A 160 4.50 14.48 -13.76
CA ALA A 160 3.66 13.78 -12.81
C ALA A 160 4.25 12.41 -12.44
N THR A 161 3.91 11.91 -11.24
CA THR A 161 4.26 10.57 -10.80
C THR A 161 3.00 9.81 -10.41
N ILE A 162 2.76 8.65 -11.03
CA ILE A 162 1.75 7.70 -10.55
C ILE A 162 2.46 6.65 -9.71
N ARG A 163 1.98 6.46 -8.48
CA ARG A 163 2.42 5.39 -7.58
C ARG A 163 1.32 4.33 -7.50
N LEU A 164 1.69 3.10 -7.81
CA LEU A 164 0.84 1.92 -7.69
C LEU A 164 1.33 1.11 -6.49
N TYR A 165 0.43 0.83 -5.56
CA TYR A 165 0.69 -0.04 -4.42
C TYR A 165 -0.11 -1.32 -4.61
N ALA A 166 0.55 -2.45 -4.47
CA ALA A 166 -0.09 -3.76 -4.47
C ALA A 166 0.22 -4.47 -3.16
N GLU A 167 -0.81 -5.10 -2.61
CA GLU A 167 -0.71 -5.82 -1.35
C GLU A 167 -1.58 -7.07 -1.38
N SER A 168 -1.05 -8.15 -0.82
CA SER A 168 -1.78 -9.41 -0.66
C SER A 168 -1.55 -9.95 0.74
N TYR A 169 -2.62 -10.39 1.40
CA TYR A 169 -2.55 -10.93 2.75
C TYR A 169 -2.47 -12.46 2.69
N GLU A 170 -1.45 -13.02 3.34
CA GLU A 170 -1.28 -14.46 3.51
C GLU A 170 -1.39 -14.84 4.98
N ARG A 171 -2.42 -15.62 5.31
CA ARG A 171 -2.66 -16.09 6.68
C ARG A 171 -1.85 -17.34 6.99
N ASP A 172 -1.69 -18.24 6.02
CA ASP A 172 -1.04 -19.54 6.23
C ASP A 172 0.49 -19.35 6.28
N PRO A 173 1.16 -19.75 7.39
CA PRO A 173 2.61 -19.75 7.48
C PRO A 173 3.33 -20.48 6.35
N SER A 174 2.71 -21.51 5.76
CA SER A 174 3.30 -22.23 4.63
C SER A 174 3.49 -21.34 3.39
N GLY A 175 2.67 -20.30 3.26
CA GLY A 175 2.74 -19.31 2.19
C GLY A 175 3.74 -18.20 2.45
N HIS A 176 4.28 -18.05 3.66
CA HIS A 176 5.11 -16.89 4.04
C HIS A 176 6.50 -16.88 3.44
N ASP A 177 6.99 -17.97 2.87
CA ASP A 177 8.33 -18.05 2.27
C ASP A 177 8.36 -17.79 0.76
N GLN A 178 7.21 -17.47 0.17
CA GLN A 178 7.14 -17.17 -1.26
C GLN A 178 7.82 -15.83 -1.60
N GLU A 179 8.34 -15.76 -2.83
CA GLU A 179 8.97 -14.57 -3.37
C GLU A 179 7.91 -13.48 -3.62
N PRO A 180 8.09 -12.25 -3.09
CA PRO A 180 7.06 -11.22 -3.15
C PRO A 180 6.60 -10.84 -4.57
N GLN A 181 7.51 -10.77 -5.56
CA GLN A 181 7.13 -10.41 -6.92
C GLN A 181 6.25 -11.50 -7.55
N ALA A 182 6.50 -12.77 -7.28
CA ALA A 182 5.68 -13.88 -7.73
C ALA A 182 4.26 -13.83 -7.14
N VAL A 183 4.13 -13.58 -5.83
CA VAL A 183 2.83 -13.47 -5.14
C VAL A 183 2.04 -12.25 -5.66
N LEU A 184 2.71 -11.13 -5.91
CA LEU A 184 2.05 -9.88 -6.30
C LEU A 184 1.88 -9.72 -7.80
N SER A 185 2.55 -10.53 -8.63
CA SER A 185 2.48 -10.45 -10.10
C SER A 185 1.03 -10.48 -10.64
N PRO A 186 0.13 -11.36 -10.16
CA PRO A 186 -1.26 -11.36 -10.60
C PRO A 186 -1.99 -10.04 -10.31
N LEU A 187 -1.82 -9.47 -9.11
CA LEU A 187 -2.40 -8.18 -8.73
C LEU A 187 -1.84 -7.04 -9.58
N ILE A 188 -0.53 -7.04 -9.83
CA ILE A 188 0.11 -6.05 -10.70
C ILE A 188 -0.45 -6.17 -12.13
N ALA A 189 -0.62 -7.37 -12.67
CA ALA A 189 -1.21 -7.56 -13.99
C ALA A 189 -2.63 -6.97 -14.08
N ILE A 190 -3.46 -7.16 -13.04
CA ILE A 190 -4.78 -6.54 -12.94
C ILE A 190 -4.65 -5.01 -12.94
N ALA A 191 -3.77 -4.47 -12.09
CA ALA A 191 -3.55 -3.03 -11.97
C ALA A 191 -3.13 -2.38 -13.29
N LEU A 192 -2.21 -3.01 -14.02
CA LEU A 192 -1.75 -2.55 -15.33
C LEU A 192 -2.89 -2.60 -16.36
N LYS A 193 -3.67 -3.68 -16.37
CA LYS A 193 -4.80 -3.84 -17.29
C LYS A 193 -5.90 -2.79 -17.08
N ILE A 194 -6.29 -2.53 -15.83
CA ILE A 194 -7.36 -1.56 -15.55
C ILE A 194 -6.91 -0.11 -15.74
N SER A 195 -5.63 0.19 -15.48
CA SER A 195 -5.09 1.55 -15.65
C SER A 195 -4.68 1.85 -17.09
N GLN A 196 -4.36 0.83 -17.88
CA GLN A 196 -3.77 0.95 -19.23
C GLN A 196 -2.57 1.91 -19.23
N ILE A 197 -1.80 1.90 -18.14
CA ILE A 197 -0.74 2.89 -17.91
C ILE A 197 0.36 2.75 -18.97
N HIS A 198 0.69 1.54 -19.41
CA HIS A 198 1.72 1.30 -20.43
C HIS A 198 1.30 1.85 -21.78
N GLU A 199 0.06 1.59 -22.22
CA GLU A 199 -0.49 2.06 -23.49
C GLU A 199 -0.62 3.59 -23.51
N ARG A 200 -1.03 4.18 -22.38
CA ARG A 200 -1.30 5.62 -22.27
C ARG A 200 -0.05 6.47 -22.08
N THR A 201 1.02 5.90 -21.52
CA THR A 201 2.27 6.63 -21.26
C THR A 201 3.45 6.17 -22.11
N GLY A 202 3.30 5.11 -22.91
CA GLY A 202 4.39 4.50 -23.68
C GLY A 202 5.47 3.84 -22.83
N ARG A 203 5.19 3.60 -21.54
CA ARG A 203 6.16 2.97 -20.61
C ARG A 203 6.06 1.45 -20.76
N ARG A 204 7.21 0.77 -20.62
CA ARG A 204 7.28 -0.71 -20.60
C ARG A 204 7.32 -1.31 -19.20
N GLY A 205 7.46 -0.45 -18.19
CA GLY A 205 7.59 -0.82 -16.79
C GLY A 205 7.70 0.41 -15.89
N PRO A 206 7.67 0.23 -14.56
CA PRO A 206 7.87 1.30 -13.60
C PRO A 206 9.29 1.87 -13.67
N THR A 207 9.47 3.11 -13.24
CA THR A 207 10.81 3.71 -13.04
C THR A 207 11.50 3.09 -11.82
N VAL A 208 10.74 2.88 -10.73
CA VAL A 208 11.25 2.33 -9.46
C VAL A 208 10.28 1.26 -8.94
N ILE A 209 10.84 0.19 -8.38
CA ILE A 209 10.11 -0.85 -7.65
C ILE A 209 10.65 -0.87 -6.21
N THR A 210 9.78 -0.91 -5.21
CA THR A 210 10.11 -1.02 -3.78
C THR A 210 9.31 -2.13 -3.14
#